data_AF-D7DZC8-F1
#
_entry.id   AF-D7DZC8-F1
#
_cell.length_a   1.000
_cell.length_b   1.000
_cell.length_c   1.000
_cell.angle_alpha   90.00
_cell.angle_beta   90.00
_cell.angle_gamma   90.00
#
_symmetry.space_group_name_H-M   'P 1'
#
loop_
_entity.id
_entity.type
_entity.pdbx_description
1 polymer ?
#
loop_
_entity_poly.entity_id
_entity_poly.type
_entity_poly.pdbx_seq_one_letter_code
_entity_poly.pdbx_strand_id
1 'polypeptide(L)'
;MSVRKAPFFCRRKDCHKKGKTRTIRSCIGKIKVTNKQASPLGREPYRRFSPLVGECFLSLAAKESFQDAENDLKVLTGIEFGYSTYHRQVKKVDLSPPNLKQTGLRQLAQAMGEI
;
A
#
# COMPACT_ATOMS: atom_id res chain seq x y z
N MET A 1 -12.65 -22.28 -14.18
CA MET A 1 -11.66 -21.19 -14.36
C MET A 1 -12.20 -19.93 -13.68
N SER A 2 -11.59 -19.49 -12.58
CA SER A 2 -12.07 -18.36 -11.78
C SER A 2 -11.57 -17.04 -12.40
N VAL A 3 -12.52 -16.24 -12.90
CA VAL A 3 -12.23 -14.96 -13.56
C VAL A 3 -11.68 -13.98 -12.52
N ARG A 4 -10.37 -13.70 -12.59
CA ARG A 4 -9.73 -12.60 -11.87
C ARG A 4 -10.39 -11.29 -12.33
N LYS A 5 -11.31 -10.75 -11.52
CA LYS A 5 -11.92 -9.45 -11.78
C LYS A 5 -10.88 -8.36 -11.53
N ALA A 6 -10.55 -7.57 -12.54
CA ALA A 6 -9.69 -6.41 -12.40
C ALA A 6 -10.26 -5.44 -11.33
N PRO A 7 -9.45 -4.94 -10.39
CA PRO A 7 -9.95 -4.29 -9.17
C PRO A 7 -10.48 -2.86 -9.34
N PHE A 8 -10.44 -2.27 -10.55
CA PHE A 8 -10.67 -0.84 -10.70
C PHE A 8 -12.00 -0.43 -11.34
N PHE A 9 -12.64 -1.28 -12.15
CA PHE A 9 -13.90 -0.93 -12.80
C PHE A 9 -15.08 -1.61 -12.10
N CYS A 10 -15.79 -0.86 -11.26
CA CYS A 10 -17.11 -1.24 -10.76
C CYS A 10 -18.03 -1.47 -11.96
N ARG A 11 -18.31 -2.74 -12.30
CA ARG A 11 -19.36 -3.08 -13.26
C ARG A 11 -20.69 -2.56 -12.68
N ARG A 12 -21.55 -1.96 -13.51
CA ARG A 12 -22.85 -1.32 -13.11
C ARG A 12 -23.77 -2.16 -12.19
N LYS A 13 -23.51 -3.46 -12.00
CA LYS A 13 -24.25 -4.37 -11.11
C LYS A 13 -23.71 -4.47 -9.68
N ASP A 14 -22.48 -4.04 -9.42
CA ASP A 14 -21.83 -4.13 -8.09
C ASP A 14 -21.99 -2.83 -7.28
N CYS A 15 -22.81 -1.89 -7.79
CA CYS A 15 -23.12 -0.62 -7.17
C CYS A 15 -24.07 -0.83 -5.99
N HIS A 16 -23.59 -1.42 -4.88
CA HIS A 16 -24.36 -1.49 -3.65
C HIS A 16 -24.64 -0.07 -3.13
N LYS A 17 -25.83 0.47 -3.46
CA LYS A 17 -26.31 1.80 -3.03
C LYS A 17 -26.68 1.86 -1.55
N LYS A 18 -26.72 0.71 -0.85
CA LYS A 18 -27.09 0.60 0.57
C LYS A 18 -25.87 0.39 1.45
N GLY A 19 -25.78 1.16 2.53
CA GLY A 19 -24.80 1.00 3.61
C GLY A 19 -24.06 2.28 3.96
N LYS A 20 -23.23 2.22 5.01
CA LYS A 20 -22.41 3.35 5.48
C LYS A 20 -21.38 3.74 4.43
N THR A 21 -21.50 4.95 3.90
CA THR A 21 -20.54 5.57 2.99
C THR A 21 -19.30 6.03 3.74
N ARG A 22 -18.15 5.96 3.09
CA ARG A 22 -16.88 6.46 3.60
C ARG A 22 -16.06 7.05 2.47
N THR A 23 -15.27 8.06 2.79
CA THR A 23 -14.32 8.67 1.86
C THR A 23 -12.97 7.97 2.02
N ILE A 24 -12.43 7.48 0.91
CA ILE A 24 -11.11 6.84 0.83
C ILE A 24 -10.19 7.72 0.01
N ARG A 25 -8.96 7.89 0.48
CA ARG A 25 -7.87 8.49 -0.29
C ARG A 25 -7.22 7.41 -1.17
N SER A 26 -7.28 7.57 -2.48
CA SER A 26 -6.70 6.65 -3.48
C SER A 26 -5.71 7.40 -4.37
N CYS A 27 -4.88 6.71 -5.15
CA CYS A 27 -3.92 7.39 -6.04
C CYS A 27 -4.60 8.34 -7.05
N ILE A 28 -5.86 8.09 -7.40
CA ILE A 28 -6.64 8.91 -8.35
C ILE A 28 -7.31 10.12 -7.65
N GLY A 29 -7.40 10.11 -6.31
CA GLY A 29 -8.13 11.13 -5.57
C GLY A 29 -8.94 10.58 -4.41
N LYS A 30 -9.78 11.44 -3.84
CA LYS A 30 -10.73 11.08 -2.78
C LYS A 30 -11.98 10.47 -3.40
N ILE A 31 -12.22 9.18 -3.15
CA ILE A 31 -13.37 8.45 -3.69
C ILE A 31 -14.34 8.14 -2.55
N LYS A 32 -15.63 8.38 -2.77
CA LYS A 32 -16.70 7.95 -1.86
C LYS A 32 -17.15 6.54 -2.24
N VAL A 33 -17.03 5.59 -1.31
CA VAL A 33 -17.47 4.21 -1.52
C VAL A 33 -18.29 3.71 -0.33
N THR A 34 -19.16 2.74 -0.57
CA THR A 34 -19.82 1.99 0.50
C THR A 34 -18.92 0.89 1.04
N ASN A 35 -19.20 0.45 2.27
CA ASN A 35 -18.47 -0.68 2.88
C ASN A 35 -18.44 -1.94 2.00
N LYS A 36 -19.58 -2.25 1.37
CA LYS A 36 -19.72 -3.42 0.50
C LYS A 36 -18.88 -3.28 -0.77
N GLN A 37 -18.78 -2.08 -1.32
CA GLN A 37 -17.90 -1.79 -2.45
C GLN A 37 -16.41 -1.86 -2.07
N ALA A 38 -16.07 -1.51 -0.83
CA ALA A 38 -14.68 -1.47 -0.38
C ALA A 38 -14.08 -2.84 -0.01
N SER A 39 -14.91 -3.83 0.33
CA SER A 39 -14.43 -5.17 0.73
C SER A 39 -13.74 -5.91 -0.43
N PRO A 40 -14.28 -5.94 -1.67
CA PRO A 40 -13.60 -6.51 -2.83
C PRO A 40 -12.27 -5.80 -3.20
N LEU A 41 -12.08 -4.55 -2.80
CA LEU A 41 -10.87 -3.77 -3.07
C LEU A 41 -9.68 -4.14 -2.17
N GLY A 42 -9.80 -5.22 -1.38
CA GLY A 42 -8.74 -5.66 -0.45
C GLY A 42 -8.47 -4.68 0.68
N ARG A 43 -9.42 -3.79 1.00
CA ARG A 43 -9.23 -2.76 2.02
C ARG A 43 -9.52 -3.30 3.42
N GLU A 44 -8.55 -3.13 4.30
CA GLU A 44 -8.74 -3.38 5.73
C GLU A 44 -9.87 -2.52 6.35
N PRO A 45 -10.62 -3.06 7.33
CA PRO A 45 -11.51 -2.27 8.16
C PRO A 45 -10.81 -1.03 8.73
N TYR A 46 -11.53 0.09 8.81
CA TYR A 46 -11.06 1.38 9.37
C TYR A 46 -9.92 2.11 8.64
N ARG A 47 -9.24 1.50 7.66
CA ARG A 47 -8.19 2.19 6.89
C ARG A 47 -8.79 3.26 5.95
N ARG A 48 -8.25 4.48 6.01
CA ARG A 48 -8.78 5.66 5.28
C ARG A 48 -8.16 5.88 3.90
N PHE A 49 -7.21 5.05 3.50
CA PHE A 49 -6.55 5.10 2.20
C PHE A 49 -6.47 3.69 1.58
N SER A 50 -6.28 3.64 0.26
CA SER A 50 -6.22 2.37 -0.48
C SER A 50 -4.92 1.59 -0.20
N PRO A 51 -4.93 0.24 -0.29
CA PRO A 51 -3.73 -0.58 -0.11
C PRO A 51 -2.57 -0.14 -1.01
N LEU A 52 -2.86 0.18 -2.28
CA LEU A 52 -1.88 0.67 -3.25
C LEU A 52 -1.15 1.94 -2.79
N VAL A 53 -1.84 2.85 -2.12
CA VAL A 53 -1.21 4.07 -1.57
C VAL A 53 -0.28 3.69 -0.42
N GLY A 54 -0.62 2.65 0.35
CA GLY A 54 0.26 2.06 1.35
C GLY A 54 1.57 1.56 0.77
N GLU A 55 1.52 0.85 -0.35
CA GLU A 55 2.71 0.35 -1.05
C GLU A 55 3.55 1.49 -1.63
N CYS A 56 2.92 2.52 -2.19
CA CYS A 56 3.63 3.74 -2.63
C CYS A 56 4.37 4.42 -1.47
N PHE A 57 3.76 4.52 -0.28
CA PHE A 57 4.45 5.10 0.89
C PHE A 57 5.72 4.33 1.24
N LEU A 58 5.66 2.99 1.27
CA LEU A 58 6.82 2.17 1.59
C LEU A 58 7.91 2.28 0.53
N SER A 59 7.50 2.36 -0.74
CA SER A 59 8.42 2.48 -1.87
C SER A 59 9.17 3.81 -1.86
N LEU A 60 8.47 4.91 -1.56
CA LEU A 60 9.08 6.24 -1.45
C LEU A 60 9.93 6.36 -0.20
N ALA A 61 9.42 5.92 0.96
CA ALA A 61 10.15 5.93 2.22
C ALA A 61 11.46 5.11 2.18
N ALA A 62 11.56 4.11 1.32
CA ALA A 62 12.79 3.35 1.12
C ALA A 62 13.85 4.10 0.28
N LYS A 63 13.44 5.11 -0.49
CA LYS A 63 14.30 5.84 -1.44
C LYS A 63 14.76 7.20 -0.91
N GLU A 64 13.92 7.87 -0.14
CA GLU A 64 14.08 9.28 0.20
C GLU A 64 13.64 9.57 1.65
N SER A 65 13.83 10.83 2.07
CA SER A 65 13.36 11.29 3.38
C SER A 65 11.82 11.30 3.42
N PHE A 66 11.24 11.23 4.63
CA PHE A 66 9.78 11.24 4.78
C PHE A 66 9.15 12.57 4.34
N GLN A 67 9.87 13.69 4.48
CA GLN A 67 9.42 15.00 4.05
C GLN A 67 9.36 15.10 2.53
N ASP A 68 10.39 14.59 1.86
CA ASP A 68 10.44 14.59 0.38
C ASP A 68 9.36 13.65 -0.19
N ALA A 69 9.19 12.48 0.43
CA ALA A 69 8.12 11.53 0.07
C ALA A 69 6.70 12.09 0.23
N GLU A 70 6.48 13.02 1.15
CA GLU A 70 5.20 13.72 1.29
C GLU A 70 4.95 14.67 0.11
N ASN A 71 5.98 15.42 -0.29
CA ASN A 71 5.91 16.33 -1.44
C ASN A 71 5.70 15.57 -2.75
N ASP A 72 6.48 14.51 -2.97
CA ASP A 72 6.42 13.70 -4.18
C ASP A 72 5.05 13.05 -4.35
N LEU A 73 4.51 12.46 -3.28
CA LEU A 73 3.20 11.85 -3.36
C LEU A 73 2.08 12.87 -3.58
N LYS A 74 2.22 14.09 -3.02
CA LYS A 74 1.29 15.19 -3.29
C LYS A 74 1.32 15.58 -4.76
N VAL A 75 2.49 15.68 -5.38
CA VAL A 75 2.63 15.99 -6.81
C VAL A 75 2.02 14.87 -7.67
N LEU A 76 2.27 13.61 -7.33
CA LEU A 76 1.81 12.46 -8.11
C LEU A 76 0.31 12.18 -7.99
N THR A 77 -0.27 12.36 -6.80
CA THR A 77 -1.66 11.94 -6.50
C THR A 77 -2.61 13.09 -6.22
N GLY A 78 -2.10 14.31 -6.02
CA GLY A 78 -2.88 15.46 -5.60
C GLY A 78 -3.45 15.35 -4.17
N ILE A 79 -2.99 14.37 -3.37
CA ILE A 79 -3.48 14.14 -2.01
C ILE A 79 -2.38 14.37 -0.99
N GLU A 80 -2.70 15.17 0.02
CA GLU A 80 -1.81 15.42 1.14
C GLU A 80 -1.93 14.33 2.22
N PHE A 81 -0.80 13.84 2.67
CA PHE A 81 -0.68 12.90 3.78
C PHE A 81 0.39 13.40 4.74
N GLY A 82 0.04 13.67 5.99
CA GLY A 82 1.02 14.22 6.92
C GLY A 82 2.12 13.22 7.29
N TYR A 83 3.32 13.75 7.55
CA TYR A 83 4.50 13.05 8.07
C TYR A 83 4.23 11.90 9.06
N SER A 84 3.40 12.13 10.09
CA SER A 84 3.10 11.10 11.10
C SER A 84 2.46 9.82 10.52
N THR A 85 1.78 9.95 9.38
CA THR A 85 1.13 8.84 8.68
C THR A 85 2.16 7.93 8.03
N TYR A 86 3.18 8.50 7.38
CA TYR A 86 4.31 7.79 6.78
C TYR A 86 5.06 6.99 7.83
N HIS A 87 5.47 7.66 8.91
CA HIS A 87 6.19 7.02 10.01
C HIS A 87 5.40 5.86 10.62
N ARG A 88 4.07 6.01 10.79
CA ARG A 88 3.19 4.92 11.24
C ARG A 88 3.07 3.78 10.23
N GLN A 89 3.19 4.02 8.93
CA GLN A 89 3.16 2.95 7.93
C GLN A 89 4.47 2.17 7.93
N VAL A 90 5.61 2.86 7.92
CA VAL A 90 6.93 2.22 7.92
C VAL A 90 7.10 1.37 9.18
N LYS A 91 6.71 1.87 10.35
CA LYS A 91 6.76 1.11 11.61
C LYS A 91 5.90 -0.15 11.65
N LYS A 92 4.91 -0.28 10.77
CA LYS A 92 4.06 -1.49 10.70
C LYS A 92 4.71 -2.61 9.91
N VAL A 93 5.72 -2.30 9.10
CA VAL A 93 6.42 -3.31 8.32
C VAL A 93 7.38 -4.04 9.25
N ASP A 94 7.28 -5.37 9.29
CA ASP A 94 8.29 -6.19 9.93
C ASP A 94 9.58 -6.10 9.11
N LEU A 95 10.55 -5.36 9.65
CA LEU A 95 11.90 -5.23 9.11
C LEU A 95 12.83 -6.33 9.65
N SER A 96 12.27 -7.35 10.31
CA SER A 96 13.06 -8.47 10.80
C SER A 96 13.83 -9.08 9.64
N PRO A 97 15.17 -9.23 9.75
CA PRO A 97 15.95 -9.85 8.68
C PRO A 97 15.37 -11.24 8.42
N PRO A 98 15.26 -11.66 7.14
CA PRO A 98 14.79 -13.00 6.83
C PRO A 98 15.65 -13.99 7.61
N ASN A 99 15.01 -14.94 8.30
CA ASN A 99 15.68 -15.94 9.11
C ASN A 99 16.36 -16.95 8.17
N LEU A 100 17.48 -16.53 7.58
CA LEU A 100 18.32 -17.35 6.73
C LEU A 100 19.05 -18.31 7.67
N LYS A 101 18.64 -19.58 7.66
CA LYS A 101 19.40 -20.65 8.30
C LYS A 101 20.86 -20.51 7.84
N GLN A 102 21.77 -20.28 8.79
CA GLN A 102 23.17 -19.88 8.58
C GLN A 102 23.94 -20.76 7.58
N THR A 103 23.45 -21.95 7.27
CA THR A 103 24.00 -22.90 6.31
C THR A 103 24.11 -22.34 4.88
N GLY A 104 23.20 -21.44 4.46
CA GLY A 104 23.20 -20.88 3.10
C GLY A 104 24.08 -19.64 2.91
N LEU A 105 24.43 -18.92 3.98
CA LEU A 105 25.17 -17.65 3.89
C LEU A 105 26.64 -17.85 3.49
N ARG A 106 27.26 -18.97 3.89
CA ARG A 106 28.59 -19.36 3.42
C ARG A 106 28.64 -19.58 1.91
N GLN A 107 27.64 -20.28 1.36
CA GLN A 107 27.60 -20.58 -0.07
C GLN A 107 27.30 -19.33 -0.91
N LEU A 108 26.46 -18.43 -0.41
CA LEU A 108 26.18 -17.15 -1.09
C LEU A 108 27.35 -16.17 -0.98
N ALA A 109 28.02 -16.09 0.17
CA ALA A 109 29.24 -15.28 0.31
C ALA A 109 30.38 -15.78 -0.60
N GLN A 110 30.52 -17.11 -0.71
CA GLN A 110 31.53 -17.75 -1.57
C GLN A 110 31.18 -17.63 -3.07
N ALA A 111 29.90 -17.48 -3.42
CA ALA A 111 29.45 -17.18 -4.79
C ALA A 111 29.53 -15.67 -5.14
N MET A 112 29.46 -14.79 -4.13
CA MET A 112 29.54 -13.33 -4.29
C MET A 112 30.97 -12.78 -4.25
N GLY A 113 31.99 -13.63 -4.03
CA GLY A 113 33.38 -13.29 -4.29
C GLY A 113 33.95 -12.17 -3.41
N GLU A 114 33.66 -12.18 -2.11
CA GLU A 114 34.48 -11.46 -1.13
C GLU A 114 35.23 -12.47 -0.25
N ILE A 115 36.46 -12.75 -0.69
CA ILE A 115 37.57 -13.55 -0.12
C ILE A 115 37.44 -15.08 -0.23
#